data_AF-A0AAE9NGW0-F1
#
_entry.id   AF-A0AAE9NGW0-F1
#
_cell.length_a   1.000
_cell.length_b   1.000
_cell.length_c   1.000
_cell.angle_alpha   90.00
_cell.angle_beta   90.00
_cell.angle_gamma   90.00
#
_symmetry.space_group_name_H-M   'P 1'
#
loop_
_entity.id
_entity.type
_entity.pdbx_description
1 polymer ?
#
loop_
_entity_poly.entity_id
_entity_poly.type
_entity_poly.pdbx_seq_one_letter_code
_entity_poly.pdbx_strand_id
1 'polypeptide(L)'
;MDEQKKLEHQIELATRAAALVRDETTGQRFRSFAEELKRKLRRMMRRGKVRARAYELWEQAGRPAGRELEFWLEAERQIEDEREERKGSDAASKR
;
A
#
# COMPACT_ATOMS: atom_id res chain seq x y z
N MET A 1 13.01 -4.25 6.57
CA MET A 1 12.16 -3.65 7.62
C MET A 1 12.49 -2.19 7.87
N ASP A 2 13.76 -1.77 7.88
CA ASP A 2 14.15 -0.38 8.21
C ASP A 2 13.69 0.68 7.20
N GLU A 3 13.63 0.34 5.91
CA GLU A 3 13.20 1.29 4.89
C GLU A 3 11.70 1.65 4.99
N GLN A 4 10.87 0.68 5.41
CA GLN A 4 9.45 0.90 5.69
C GLN A 4 9.27 1.91 6.83
N LYS A 5 9.96 1.68 7.97
CA LYS A 5 9.88 2.56 9.14
C LYS A 5 10.38 3.98 8.83
N LYS A 6 11.43 4.10 8.01
CA LYS A 6 11.92 5.40 7.53
C LYS A 6 10.87 6.13 6.68
N LEU A 7 10.18 5.43 5.79
CA LEU A 7 9.11 6.01 4.96
C LEU A 7 7.90 6.43 5.81
N GLU A 8 7.49 5.60 6.76
CA GLU A 8 6.40 5.92 7.71
C GLU A 8 6.73 7.19 8.51
N HIS A 9 7.95 7.25 9.04
CA HIS A 9 8.42 8.43 9.78
C HIS A 9 8.47 9.68 8.89
N GLN A 10 8.95 9.58 7.65
CA GLN A 10 8.96 10.72 6.73
C GLN A 10 7.56 11.20 6.34
N ILE A 11 6.59 10.28 6.18
CA ILE A 11 5.18 10.63 5.95
C ILE A 11 4.63 11.41 7.13
N GLU A 12 4.91 10.94 8.35
CA GLU A 12 4.48 11.60 9.58
C GLU A 12 5.06 13.01 9.69
N LEU A 13 6.37 13.16 9.46
CA LEU A 13 7.04 14.46 9.49
C LEU A 13 6.49 15.42 8.43
N ALA A 14 6.31 14.96 7.19
CA ALA A 14 5.76 15.79 6.10
C ALA A 14 4.31 16.20 6.38
N THR A 15 3.50 15.31 6.96
CA THR A 15 2.11 15.61 7.33
C THR A 15 2.04 16.63 8.47
N ARG A 16 2.92 16.51 9.48
CA ARG A 16 3.00 17.47 10.58
C ARG A 16 3.53 18.83 10.11
N ALA A 17 4.56 18.85 9.26
CA ALA A 17 5.08 20.09 8.68
C ALA A 17 4.00 20.82 7.85
N ALA A 18 3.22 20.09 7.07
CA ALA A 18 2.09 20.65 6.32
C ALA A 18 1.01 21.30 7.20
N ALA A 19 0.83 20.81 8.43
CA ALA A 19 -0.16 21.34 9.38
C ALA A 19 0.34 22.58 10.15
N LEU A 20 1.65 22.70 10.34
CA LEU A 20 2.26 23.79 11.12
C LEU A 20 2.62 25.03 10.28
N VAL A 21 2.69 24.89 8.96
CA VAL A 21 3.04 26.01 8.07
C VAL A 21 1.81 26.85 7.74
N ARG A 22 1.85 28.13 8.13
CA ARG A 22 0.82 29.15 7.84
C ARG A 22 0.75 29.55 6.36
N ASP A 23 1.87 29.45 5.64
CA ASP A 23 1.92 29.71 4.20
C ASP A 23 1.24 28.59 3.40
N GLU A 24 0.20 28.94 2.65
CA GLU A 24 -0.63 27.97 1.97
C GLU A 24 0.13 27.18 0.89
N THR A 25 1.02 27.86 0.15
CA THR A 25 1.79 27.23 -0.94
C THR A 25 2.81 26.22 -0.41
N THR A 26 3.46 26.53 0.71
CA THR A 26 4.45 25.68 1.37
C THR A 26 3.77 24.52 2.08
N GLY A 27 2.63 24.76 2.74
CA GLY A 27 1.79 23.70 3.30
C GLY A 27 1.33 22.71 2.22
N GLN A 28 0.89 23.19 1.05
CA GLN A 28 0.50 22.32 -0.08
C GLN A 28 1.66 21.47 -0.58
N ARG A 29 2.88 22.01 -0.68
CA ARG A 29 4.07 21.23 -1.08
C ARG A 29 4.36 20.08 -0.13
N PHE A 30 4.27 20.31 1.18
CA PHE A 30 4.44 19.25 2.18
C PHE A 30 3.33 18.19 2.11
N ARG A 31 2.08 18.59 1.82
CA ARG A 31 0.98 17.63 1.58
C ARG A 31 1.23 16.77 0.35
N SER A 32 1.61 17.37 -0.77
CA SER A 32 1.95 16.65 -2.00
C SER A 32 3.10 15.67 -1.79
N PHE A 33 4.13 16.08 -1.03
CA PHE A 33 5.24 15.22 -0.68
C PHE A 33 4.82 14.05 0.24
N ALA A 34 3.98 14.30 1.24
CA ALA A 34 3.43 13.26 2.09
C ALA A 34 2.60 12.23 1.28
N GLU A 35 1.82 12.68 0.30
CA GLU A 35 1.05 11.79 -0.59
C GLU A 35 1.95 10.95 -1.51
N GLU A 36 3.04 11.52 -2.00
CA GLU A 36 4.03 10.79 -2.79
C GLU A 36 4.69 9.67 -1.97
N LEU A 37 5.11 9.97 -0.74
CA LEU A 37 5.68 8.99 0.17
C LEU A 37 4.66 7.90 0.54
N LYS A 38 3.41 8.25 0.82
CA LYS A 38 2.32 7.28 1.04
C LYS A 38 2.11 6.39 -0.18
N ARG A 39 2.23 6.93 -1.40
CA ARG A 39 2.08 6.16 -2.64
C ARG A 39 3.26 5.20 -2.84
N LYS A 40 4.49 5.62 -2.53
CA LYS A 40 5.69 4.76 -2.52
C LYS A 40 5.57 3.64 -1.49
N LEU A 41 5.21 3.96 -0.25
CA LEU A 41 5.01 2.99 0.83
C LEU A 41 3.92 1.96 0.47
N ARG A 42 2.80 2.42 -0.10
CA ARG A 42 1.73 1.53 -0.59
C ARG A 42 2.24 0.55 -1.63
N ARG A 43 3.05 0.97 -2.61
CA ARG A 43 3.63 0.07 -3.62
C ARG A 43 4.58 -0.94 -3.01
N MET A 44 5.42 -0.51 -2.07
CA MET A 44 6.37 -1.38 -1.38
C MET A 44 5.65 -2.47 -0.57
N MET A 45 4.60 -2.09 0.17
CA MET A 45 3.81 -3.04 0.96
C MET A 45 2.94 -4.00 0.11
N ARG A 46 2.57 -3.64 -1.13
CA ARG A 46 1.79 -4.53 -2.00
C ARG A 46 2.51 -5.86 -2.23
N ARG A 47 3.80 -5.81 -2.58
CA ARG A 47 4.59 -7.02 -2.86
C ARG A 47 4.68 -7.95 -1.64
N GLY A 48 4.75 -7.37 -0.44
CA GLY A 48 4.73 -8.15 0.81
C GLY A 48 3.40 -8.86 1.05
N LYS A 49 2.27 -8.19 0.78
CA LYS A 49 0.94 -8.78 0.92
C LYS A 49 0.67 -9.89 -0.08
N VAL A 50 1.02 -9.69 -1.35
CA VAL A 50 0.89 -10.73 -2.39
C VAL A 50 1.73 -11.94 -2.02
N ARG A 51 2.97 -11.74 -1.53
CA ARG A 51 3.82 -12.85 -1.07
C ARG A 51 3.20 -13.64 0.09
N ALA A 52 2.70 -12.95 1.11
CA ALA A 52 2.07 -13.59 2.27
C ALA A 52 0.84 -14.40 1.84
N ARG A 53 0.00 -13.80 0.99
CA ARG A 53 -1.22 -14.44 0.49
C ARG A 53 -0.94 -15.64 -0.41
N ALA A 54 0.07 -15.53 -1.28
CA ALA A 54 0.51 -16.65 -2.11
C ALA A 54 1.01 -17.83 -1.26
N TYR A 55 1.73 -17.53 -0.17
CA TYR A 55 2.21 -18.54 0.76
C TYR A 55 1.07 -19.23 1.52
N GLU A 56 0.08 -18.49 2.00
CA GLU A 56 -1.12 -19.05 2.63
C GLU A 56 -1.89 -19.98 1.69
N LEU A 57 -2.11 -19.56 0.44
CA LEU A 57 -2.80 -20.38 -0.56
C LEU A 57 -2.01 -21.66 -0.89
N TRP A 58 -0.69 -21.55 -1.01
CA TRP A 58 0.19 -22.69 -1.23
C TRP A 58 0.19 -23.67 -0.04
N GLU A 59 0.16 -23.16 1.19
CA GLU A 59 0.09 -23.98 2.40
C GLU A 59 -1.27 -24.67 2.53
N GLN A 60 -2.38 -23.96 2.28
CA GLN A 60 -3.73 -24.53 2.27
C GLN A 60 -3.89 -25.62 1.20
N ALA A 61 -3.21 -25.48 0.06
CA ALA A 61 -3.18 -26.49 -1.00
C ALA A 61 -2.29 -27.70 -0.69
N GLY A 62 -1.66 -27.77 0.49
CA GLY A 62 -0.80 -28.88 0.89
C GLY A 62 0.62 -28.81 0.31
N ARG A 63 1.10 -27.61 -0.04
CA ARG A 63 2.45 -27.33 -0.53
C ARG A 63 2.84 -28.12 -1.80
N PRO A 64 2.00 -28.10 -2.86
CA PRO A 64 2.33 -28.78 -4.11
C PRO A 64 3.56 -28.11 -4.75
N ALA A 65 4.53 -28.93 -5.13
CA ALA A 65 5.74 -28.46 -5.81
C ALA A 65 5.44 -28.08 -7.27
N GLY A 66 6.03 -27.00 -7.76
CA GLY A 66 5.94 -26.56 -9.16
C GLY A 66 4.67 -25.80 -9.52
N ARG A 67 3.81 -25.47 -8.55
CA ARG A 67 2.61 -24.64 -8.72
C ARG A 67 2.67 -23.30 -7.98
N GLU A 68 3.84 -22.94 -7.44
CA GLU A 68 4.04 -21.72 -6.65
C GLU A 68 3.67 -20.46 -7.45
N LEU A 69 3.92 -20.49 -8.77
CA LEU A 69 3.57 -19.39 -9.67
C LEU A 69 2.05 -19.19 -9.79
N GLU A 70 1.27 -20.27 -9.83
CA GLU A 70 -0.19 -20.20 -9.90
C GLU A 70 -0.75 -19.51 -8.65
N PHE A 71 -0.25 -19.87 -7.46
CA PHE A 71 -0.66 -19.23 -6.21
C PHE A 71 -0.20 -17.77 -6.10
N TRP A 72 0.95 -17.43 -6.68
CA TRP A 72 1.41 -16.05 -6.78
C TRP A 72 0.51 -15.18 -7.64
N LEU A 73 0.13 -15.67 -8.82
CA LEU A 73 -0.78 -14.97 -9.74
C LEU A 73 -2.20 -14.85 -9.15
N GLU A 74 -2.65 -15.88 -8.44
CA GLU A 74 -3.94 -15.87 -7.76
C GLU A 74 -3.97 -14.87 -6.60
N ALA A 75 -2.91 -14.82 -5.79
CA ALA A 75 -2.74 -13.83 -4.74
C ALA A 75 -2.67 -12.40 -5.30
N GLU A 76 -2.03 -12.21 -6.45
CA GLU A 76 -1.97 -10.90 -7.10
C GLU A 76 -3.36 -10.43 -7.54
N ARG A 77 -4.15 -11.31 -8.18
CA ARG A 77 -5.55 -11.03 -8.55
C ARG A 77 -6.39 -10.64 -7.33
N GLN A 78 -6.37 -11.45 -6.27
CA GLN A 78 -7.15 -11.16 -5.05
C GLN A 78 -6.81 -9.79 -4.45
N ILE A 79 -5.51 -9.42 -4.42
CA ILE A 79 -5.07 -8.14 -3.85
C ILE A 79 -5.42 -6.94 -4.75
N GLU A 80 -5.51 -7.13 -6.07
CA GLU A 80 -5.97 -6.08 -6.99
C GLU A 80 -7.49 -5.90 -6.91
N ASP A 81 -8.26 -6.99 -6.85
CA ASP A 81 -9.72 -6.96 -6.70
C ASP A 81 -10.14 -6.28 -5.39
N GLU A 82 -9.52 -6.64 -4.25
CA GLU A 82 -9.71 -5.98 -2.94
C GLU A 82 -9.40 -4.47 -2.95
N ARG A 83 -8.67 -3.98 -3.95
CA ARG A 83 -8.37 -2.55 -4.10
C ARG A 83 -9.38 -1.85 -4.96
N GLU A 84 -9.79 -2.45 -6.06
CA GLU A 84 -10.84 -1.90 -6.91
C GLU A 84 -12.17 -1.84 -6.14
N GLU A 85 -12.49 -2.85 -5.33
CA GLU A 85 -13.66 -2.83 -4.44
C GLU A 85 -13.59 -1.69 -3.41
N ARG A 86 -12.43 -1.51 -2.77
CA ARG A 86 -12.21 -0.44 -1.78
C ARG A 86 -12.25 0.96 -2.39
N LYS A 87 -11.78 1.09 -3.63
CA LYS A 87 -11.80 2.34 -4.40
C LYS A 87 -13.22 2.67 -4.88
N GLY A 88 -14.00 1.67 -5.27
CA GLY A 88 -15.42 1.82 -5.60
C GLY A 88 -16.28 2.23 -4.40
N SER A 89 -16.00 1.67 -3.22
CA SER A 89 -16.70 2.01 -1.98
C SER A 89 -16.34 3.41 -1.43
N ASP A 90 -15.07 3.84 -1.53
CA ASP A 90 -14.65 5.21 -1.17
C ASP A 90 -15.26 6.27 -2.12
N ALA A 91 -15.42 5.94 -3.41
CA ALA A 91 -16.09 6.80 -4.39
C ALA A 91 -17.62 6.86 -4.19
N ALA A 92 -18.24 5.77 -3.75
CA ALA A 92 -19.68 5.72 -3.45
C ALA A 92 -20.04 6.47 -2.15
N SER A 93 -19.16 6.45 -1.14
CA SER A 93 -19.38 7.15 0.14
C SER A 93 -19.24 8.68 0.06
N LYS A 94 -18.81 9.21 -1.10
CA LYS A 94 -18.61 10.64 -1.34
C LYS A 94 -19.68 11.28 -2.23
N ARG A 95 -20.77 10.54 -2.48
CA ARG A 95 -21.92 10.98 -3.28
C ARG A 95 -23.10 11.38 -2.41
#